data_AF-A0A1J4KQG1-F1
#
_entry.id   AF-A0A1J4KQG1-F1
#
_cell.length_a   1.000
_cell.length_b   1.000
_cell.length_c   1.000
_cell.angle_alpha   90.00
_cell.angle_beta   90.00
_cell.angle_gamma   90.00
#
_symmetry.space_group_name_H-M   'P 1'
#
loop_
_entity.id
_entity.type
_entity.pdbx_description
1 polymer ?
#
loop_
_entity_poly.entity_id
_entity_poly.type
_entity_poly.pdbx_seq_one_letter_code
_entity_poly.pdbx_strand_id
1 'polypeptide(L)'
;MMKSNLFQTLVTTVRFRITSLESEIDILDTEIPLISKMPGTVESDQTKLILHRNIKAVLHDVLVSYLDHFISLCPKDSNSLKDVVKFHLQVFSKQDMNILIHELFGQQSALNTFVGKDYEKYSHDFDVPDDMQLRMLTQVFPYEFEYDLLTNPKFFTFLLKIVKSYSVNNHEDCIKKLFERISIEKPKTVVYFFTADNPLYFALAEHFLTSFVHDLMLHCEWDALENFAILEKCRLISAQGPLSCCVSEKTIEKLKNSEKIPKTMVDIEISSNLRCLSSRISKIDETIFKNIDIPQIHHIVLDLKRLKYQTSPSFVLCVLANSLYWLTNAITTDGNVVGADEIFQLFVYSLAHSEPENLPALHFFVERFLDEGLNETKFSYLLTQLRCALEFIQQKLLQVPPCLIFPFEKPVRRLAGRMVKHDSIVLHGFKVYAFPTYRKEKENFFPALLPTLNGSFLQLTEEYIEICQMILIDTGKYDSKIDDIEALSILMKFAANVKNPKLSEIENVFNISKKLWKFEGNILNENIKIKVAEVQRALVVIGELPNNSPINGVLDFATNEILCKRFKLGENDKLTPDMFENIKRQMKTKFLPNNE
;
A
#
# COMPACT_ATOMS: atom_id res chain seq x y z
N MET A 1 7.60 -18.28 -7.86
CA MET A 1 8.82 -17.45 -8.02
C MET A 1 9.92 -18.27 -8.70
N MET A 2 10.66 -17.69 -9.64
CA MET A 2 11.99 -18.21 -10.00
C MET A 2 12.97 -17.87 -8.86
N LYS A 3 13.99 -18.70 -8.61
CA LYS A 3 15.06 -18.35 -7.67
C LYS A 3 15.95 -17.28 -8.31
N SER A 4 15.87 -16.04 -7.82
CA SER A 4 16.82 -14.97 -8.17
C SER A 4 18.26 -15.45 -8.00
N ASN A 5 19.14 -15.05 -8.90
CA ASN A 5 20.56 -15.31 -8.73
C ASN A 5 21.23 -14.18 -7.91
N LEU A 6 22.45 -14.45 -7.43
CA LEU A 6 23.17 -13.52 -6.56
C LEU A 6 23.48 -12.18 -7.25
N PHE A 7 23.73 -12.20 -8.56
CA PHE A 7 23.84 -10.99 -9.38
C PHE A 7 22.55 -10.16 -9.33
N GLN A 8 21.41 -10.76 -9.66
CA GLN A 8 20.12 -10.06 -9.73
C GLN A 8 19.67 -9.58 -8.35
N THR A 9 19.91 -10.35 -7.28
CA THR A 9 19.62 -9.92 -5.91
C THR A 9 20.41 -8.67 -5.53
N LEU A 10 21.73 -8.63 -5.77
CA LEU A 10 22.54 -7.42 -5.54
C LEU A 10 22.09 -6.23 -6.39
N VAL A 11 21.82 -6.46 -7.67
CA VAL A 11 21.37 -5.41 -8.61
C VAL A 11 20.00 -4.85 -8.22
N THR A 12 19.05 -5.69 -7.77
CA THR A 12 17.75 -5.23 -7.28
C THR A 12 17.89 -4.43 -5.99
N THR A 13 18.62 -4.94 -4.99
CA THR A 13 18.86 -4.25 -3.71
C THR A 13 19.49 -2.86 -3.90
N VAL A 14 20.55 -2.76 -4.71
CA VAL A 14 21.23 -1.47 -4.95
C VAL A 14 20.31 -0.52 -5.72
N ARG A 15 19.57 -0.99 -6.73
CA ARG A 15 18.61 -0.15 -7.47
C ARG A 15 17.47 0.36 -6.60
N PHE A 16 16.89 -0.50 -5.75
CA PHE A 16 15.88 -0.08 -4.78
C PHE A 16 16.44 1.03 -3.90
N ARG A 17 17.65 0.85 -3.34
CA ARG A 17 18.21 1.85 -2.43
C ARG A 17 18.55 3.17 -3.13
N ILE A 18 18.96 3.15 -4.40
CA ILE A 18 19.13 4.37 -5.20
C ILE A 18 17.80 5.14 -5.32
N THR A 19 16.73 4.50 -5.80
CA THR A 19 15.43 5.17 -5.99
C THR A 19 14.76 5.59 -4.66
N SER A 20 14.97 4.80 -3.61
CA SER A 20 14.65 5.18 -2.22
C SER A 20 15.38 6.45 -1.80
N LEU A 21 16.70 6.55 -2.03
CA LEU A 21 17.49 7.74 -1.71
C LEU A 21 17.13 8.97 -2.56
N GLU A 22 16.89 8.82 -3.87
CA GLU A 22 16.38 9.92 -4.72
C GLU A 22 15.11 10.53 -4.10
N SER A 23 14.17 9.65 -3.71
CA SER A 23 12.89 10.05 -3.15
C SER A 23 13.00 10.64 -1.74
N GLU A 24 13.91 10.14 -0.90
CA GLU A 24 14.22 10.74 0.41
C GLU A 24 14.88 12.11 0.27
N ILE A 25 15.67 12.34 -0.78
CA ILE A 25 16.35 13.62 -1.04
C ILE A 25 15.37 14.68 -1.53
N ASP A 26 14.41 14.35 -2.40
CA ASP A 26 13.39 15.32 -2.85
C ASP A 26 12.41 15.70 -1.73
N ILE A 27 12.15 14.78 -0.79
CA ILE A 27 11.46 15.10 0.46
C ILE A 27 12.28 16.11 1.27
N LEU A 28 13.58 15.87 1.46
CA LEU A 28 14.48 16.76 2.21
C LEU A 28 14.64 18.14 1.55
N ASP A 29 14.75 18.22 0.22
CA ASP A 29 14.81 19.49 -0.52
C ASP A 29 13.51 20.30 -0.39
N THR A 30 12.39 19.64 -0.12
CA THR A 30 11.10 20.29 0.19
C THR A 30 10.99 20.65 1.68
N GLU A 31 11.53 19.84 2.58
CA GLU A 31 11.44 19.99 4.04
C GLU A 31 12.40 21.07 4.59
N ILE A 32 13.65 21.11 4.09
CA ILE A 32 14.69 22.06 4.50
C ILE A 32 14.25 23.53 4.41
N PRO A 33 13.69 24.04 3.29
CA PRO A 33 13.25 25.44 3.21
C PRO A 33 11.98 25.74 4.03
N LEU A 34 11.29 24.72 4.57
CA LEU A 34 10.14 24.87 5.45
C LEU A 34 10.54 24.87 6.93
N ILE A 35 11.38 23.94 7.37
CA ILE A 35 11.49 23.56 8.80
C ILE A 35 11.81 24.73 9.75
N SER A 36 12.67 25.69 9.38
CA SER A 36 13.02 26.83 10.24
C SER A 36 11.91 27.89 10.37
N LYS A 37 10.87 27.81 9.54
CA LYS A 37 9.69 28.70 9.55
C LYS A 37 8.54 28.11 10.39
N MET A 38 8.70 26.88 10.90
CA MET A 38 7.68 26.11 11.64
C MET A 38 7.69 26.39 13.16
N PRO A 39 6.57 26.10 13.86
CA PRO A 39 6.57 25.97 15.32
C PRO A 39 7.31 24.70 15.76
N GLY A 40 7.87 24.72 16.97
CA GLY A 40 8.51 23.55 17.59
C GLY A 40 9.94 23.22 17.12
N THR A 41 10.45 23.94 16.13
CA THR A 41 11.76 23.72 15.50
C THR A 41 12.75 24.86 15.77
N VAL A 42 14.03 24.54 15.62
CA VAL A 42 15.17 25.46 15.74
C VAL A 42 16.09 25.40 14.52
N GLU A 43 16.95 26.41 14.36
CA GLU A 43 17.92 26.51 13.25
C GLU A 43 18.86 25.30 13.17
N SER A 44 19.23 24.71 14.31
CA SER A 44 20.03 23.48 14.35
C SER A 44 19.31 22.24 13.79
N ASP A 45 17.97 22.22 13.74
CA ASP A 45 17.23 21.16 13.04
C ASP A 45 17.37 21.31 11.52
N GLN A 46 17.31 22.54 11.02
CA GLN A 46 17.55 22.84 9.60
C GLN A 46 18.97 22.44 9.18
N THR A 47 19.98 22.77 9.99
CA THR A 47 21.37 22.37 9.75
C THR A 47 21.56 20.85 9.84
N LYS A 48 20.91 20.16 10.80
CA LYS A 48 20.87 18.68 10.84
C LYS A 48 20.31 18.12 9.52
N LEU A 49 19.19 18.63 9.02
CA LEU A 49 18.61 18.17 7.74
C LEU A 49 19.50 18.43 6.52
N ILE A 50 20.13 19.60 6.41
CA ILE A 50 21.06 19.92 5.30
C ILE A 50 22.23 18.92 5.26
N LEU A 51 22.83 18.63 6.41
CA LEU A 51 23.94 17.67 6.53
C LEU A 51 23.48 16.24 6.20
N HIS A 52 22.32 15.81 6.71
CA HIS A 52 21.70 14.53 6.34
C HIS A 52 21.45 14.38 4.83
N ARG A 53 20.89 15.43 4.22
CA ARG A 53 20.58 15.48 2.80
C ARG A 53 21.85 15.36 1.98
N ASN A 54 22.93 16.04 2.36
CA ASN A 54 24.23 15.93 1.71
C ASN A 54 24.84 14.52 1.84
N ILE A 55 24.77 13.89 3.02
CA ILE A 55 25.20 12.49 3.22
C ILE A 55 24.42 11.54 2.28
N LYS A 56 23.09 11.65 2.23
CA LYS A 56 22.25 10.84 1.32
C LYS A 56 22.61 11.08 -0.16
N ALA A 57 22.93 12.31 -0.55
CA ALA A 57 23.32 12.65 -1.92
C ALA A 57 24.68 12.04 -2.34
N VAL A 58 25.66 11.98 -1.44
CA VAL A 58 26.90 11.25 -1.73
C VAL A 58 26.66 9.74 -1.76
N LEU A 59 25.89 9.20 -0.80
CA LEU A 59 25.57 7.77 -0.74
C LEU A 59 24.84 7.30 -2.02
N HIS A 60 23.95 8.13 -2.57
CA HIS A 60 23.33 7.90 -3.88
C HIS A 60 24.40 7.69 -4.97
N ASP A 61 25.35 8.61 -5.10
CA ASP A 61 26.38 8.54 -6.15
C ASP A 61 27.37 7.37 -5.94
N VAL A 62 27.70 7.04 -4.68
CA VAL A 62 28.45 5.81 -4.33
C VAL A 62 27.72 4.57 -4.84
N LEU A 63 26.40 4.50 -4.65
CA LEU A 63 25.58 3.36 -5.08
C LEU A 63 25.38 3.32 -6.60
N VAL A 64 25.21 4.46 -7.28
CA VAL A 64 25.13 4.53 -8.75
C VAL A 64 26.46 4.10 -9.38
N SER A 65 27.60 4.64 -8.93
CA SER A 65 28.91 4.23 -9.43
C SER A 65 29.18 2.75 -9.14
N TYR A 66 28.80 2.26 -7.95
CA TYR A 66 28.88 0.83 -7.63
C TYR A 66 28.06 0.00 -8.62
N LEU A 67 26.83 0.40 -8.92
CA LEU A 67 25.91 -0.33 -9.80
C LEU A 67 26.47 -0.42 -11.23
N ASP A 68 26.99 0.68 -11.78
CA ASP A 68 27.53 0.73 -13.15
C ASP A 68 28.82 -0.07 -13.28
N HIS A 69 29.75 0.03 -12.31
CA HIS A 69 30.94 -0.84 -12.29
C HIS A 69 30.57 -2.32 -12.06
N PHE A 70 29.57 -2.63 -11.22
CA PHE A 70 29.16 -4.02 -10.97
C PHE A 70 28.49 -4.65 -12.19
N ILE A 71 27.59 -3.94 -12.86
CA ILE A 71 26.89 -4.44 -14.06
C ILE A 71 27.83 -4.55 -15.27
N SER A 72 28.85 -3.69 -15.39
CA SER A 72 29.84 -3.78 -16.47
C SER A 72 30.92 -4.85 -16.23
N LEU A 73 31.23 -5.21 -14.98
CA LEU A 73 32.21 -6.24 -14.65
C LEU A 73 31.62 -7.64 -14.45
N CYS A 74 30.44 -7.76 -13.84
CA CYS A 74 29.87 -9.05 -13.42
C CYS A 74 28.89 -9.61 -14.47
N PRO A 75 29.12 -10.83 -15.03
CA PRO A 75 28.18 -11.44 -15.96
C PRO A 75 26.80 -11.66 -15.33
N LYS A 76 25.72 -11.35 -16.05
CA LYS A 76 24.34 -11.42 -15.52
C LYS A 76 23.92 -12.81 -15.02
N ASP A 77 24.46 -13.86 -15.62
CA ASP A 77 24.18 -15.27 -15.27
C ASP A 77 25.03 -15.76 -14.08
N SER A 78 25.70 -14.86 -13.35
CA SER A 78 26.62 -15.19 -12.24
C SER A 78 25.88 -15.71 -11.00
N ASN A 79 25.63 -17.02 -11.00
CA ASN A 79 25.07 -17.75 -9.85
C ASN A 79 26.17 -18.16 -8.83
N SER A 80 27.44 -17.99 -9.19
CA SER A 80 28.61 -18.34 -8.37
C SER A 80 28.88 -17.29 -7.30
N LEU A 81 28.78 -17.69 -6.03
CA LEU A 81 29.08 -16.83 -4.88
C LEU A 81 30.52 -16.31 -4.91
N LYS A 82 31.48 -17.13 -5.34
CA LYS A 82 32.90 -16.75 -5.41
C LYS A 82 33.13 -15.62 -6.42
N ASP A 83 32.49 -15.70 -7.58
CA ASP A 83 32.69 -14.74 -8.65
C ASP A 83 31.93 -13.43 -8.37
N VAL A 84 30.72 -13.51 -7.81
CA VAL A 84 29.98 -12.34 -7.32
C VAL A 84 30.77 -11.56 -6.26
N VAL A 85 31.34 -12.25 -5.26
CA VAL A 85 32.20 -11.64 -4.23
C VAL A 85 33.46 -11.04 -4.85
N LYS A 86 34.10 -11.74 -5.80
CA LYS A 86 35.26 -11.21 -6.54
C LYS A 86 34.92 -9.91 -7.26
N PHE A 87 33.82 -9.86 -8.02
CA PHE A 87 33.46 -8.66 -8.79
C PHE A 87 33.04 -7.50 -7.87
N HIS A 88 32.31 -7.75 -6.80
CA HIS A 88 31.99 -6.76 -5.75
C HIS A 88 33.25 -6.08 -5.20
N LEU A 89 34.27 -6.86 -4.83
CA LEU A 89 35.54 -6.31 -4.33
C LEU A 89 36.37 -5.61 -5.42
N GLN A 90 36.22 -6.01 -6.69
CA GLN A 90 36.82 -5.28 -7.82
C GLN A 90 36.16 -3.92 -8.06
N VAL A 91 34.88 -3.72 -7.71
CA VAL A 91 34.23 -2.40 -7.74
C VAL A 91 34.86 -1.46 -6.71
N PHE A 92 35.03 -1.89 -5.45
CA PHE A 92 35.68 -1.05 -4.44
C PHE A 92 37.16 -0.77 -4.70
N SER A 93 37.82 -1.51 -5.61
CA SER A 93 39.19 -1.19 -6.07
C SER A 93 39.26 -0.04 -7.09
N LYS A 94 38.13 0.53 -7.51
CA LYS A 94 38.07 1.63 -8.49
C LYS A 94 38.40 2.99 -7.86
N GLN A 95 39.12 3.84 -8.57
CA GLN A 95 39.60 5.13 -8.04
C GLN A 95 38.47 6.13 -7.77
N ASP A 96 37.49 6.20 -8.68
CA ASP A 96 36.29 7.04 -8.57
C ASP A 96 35.36 6.59 -7.43
N MET A 97 35.20 5.28 -7.22
CA MET A 97 34.53 4.75 -6.03
C MET A 97 35.18 5.24 -4.73
N ASN A 98 36.51 5.16 -4.62
CA ASN A 98 37.22 5.60 -3.41
C ASN A 98 37.12 7.11 -3.19
N ILE A 99 37.06 7.93 -4.25
CA ILE A 99 36.83 9.38 -4.14
C ILE A 99 35.45 9.66 -3.54
N LEU A 100 34.38 9.03 -4.05
CA LEU A 100 33.02 9.20 -3.54
C LEU A 100 32.86 8.67 -2.10
N ILE A 101 33.56 7.60 -1.75
CA ILE A 101 33.56 7.03 -0.39
C ILE A 101 34.26 7.99 0.59
N HIS A 102 35.38 8.63 0.21
CA HIS A 102 36.00 9.67 1.03
C HIS A 102 35.16 10.95 1.13
N GLU A 103 34.40 11.31 0.08
CA GLU A 103 33.41 12.40 0.16
C GLU A 103 32.30 12.07 1.18
N LEU A 104 31.80 10.82 1.18
CA LEU A 104 30.76 10.35 2.10
C LEU A 104 31.21 10.44 3.56
N PHE A 105 32.42 9.97 3.85
CA PHE A 105 33.01 10.07 5.19
C PHE A 105 33.24 11.54 5.61
N GLY A 106 33.58 12.42 4.67
CA GLY A 106 33.67 13.86 4.90
C GLY A 106 32.33 14.50 5.31
N GLN A 107 31.25 14.20 4.59
CA GLN A 107 29.91 14.68 4.95
C GLN A 107 29.41 14.07 6.27
N GLN A 108 29.67 12.78 6.52
CA GLN A 108 29.33 12.11 7.78
C GLN A 108 30.08 12.76 8.96
N SER A 109 31.38 13.01 8.83
CA SER A 109 32.20 13.67 9.85
C SER A 109 31.70 15.08 10.19
N ALA A 110 31.18 15.83 9.20
CA ALA A 110 30.55 17.12 9.43
C ALA A 110 29.27 17.02 10.29
N LEU A 111 28.39 16.05 10.02
CA LEU A 111 27.21 15.79 10.86
C LEU A 111 27.61 15.34 12.26
N ASN A 112 28.55 14.39 12.37
CA ASN A 112 29.00 13.86 13.65
C ASN A 112 29.63 14.96 14.52
N THR A 113 30.40 15.88 13.92
CA THR A 113 30.94 17.07 14.58
C THR A 113 29.82 18.01 15.06
N PHE A 114 28.76 18.20 14.26
CA PHE A 114 27.63 19.05 14.62
C PHE A 114 26.80 18.48 15.80
N VAL A 115 26.62 17.15 15.84
CA VAL A 115 25.81 16.47 16.88
C VAL A 115 26.64 15.86 18.01
N GLY A 116 27.96 16.06 18.03
CA GLY A 116 28.89 15.31 18.89
C GLY A 116 28.52 15.29 20.37
N LYS A 117 28.00 16.39 20.92
CA LYS A 117 27.56 16.46 22.33
C LYS A 117 26.26 15.69 22.61
N ASP A 118 25.32 15.69 21.66
CA ASP A 118 24.13 14.84 21.74
C ASP A 118 24.58 13.37 21.69
N TYR A 119 25.51 13.05 20.78
CA TYR A 119 26.04 11.71 20.59
C TYR A 119 26.81 11.18 21.82
N GLU A 120 27.79 11.94 22.36
CA GLU A 120 28.57 11.57 23.56
C GLU A 120 27.63 11.20 24.72
N LYS A 121 26.61 12.03 24.95
CA LYS A 121 25.60 11.81 25.99
C LYS A 121 24.84 10.49 25.80
N TYR A 122 24.41 10.15 24.58
CA TYR A 122 23.57 8.97 24.34
C TYR A 122 24.35 7.67 24.06
N SER A 123 25.68 7.73 23.94
CA SER A 123 26.55 6.55 23.67
C SER A 123 27.37 6.09 24.88
N HIS A 124 27.63 6.99 25.85
CA HIS A 124 28.47 6.70 27.02
C HIS A 124 27.68 6.59 28.34
N ASP A 125 26.36 6.79 28.29
CA ASP A 125 25.45 6.72 29.44
C ASP A 125 24.63 5.42 29.40
N PHE A 126 24.91 4.51 30.34
CA PHE A 126 24.27 3.18 30.41
C PHE A 126 22.80 3.24 30.85
N ASP A 127 22.31 4.38 31.37
CA ASP A 127 20.90 4.56 31.75
C ASP A 127 20.04 5.04 30.56
N VAL A 128 20.61 5.23 29.36
CA VAL A 128 19.91 5.64 28.15
C VAL A 128 19.25 4.43 27.44
N PRO A 129 17.91 4.42 27.25
CA PRO A 129 17.21 3.33 26.58
C PRO A 129 17.69 3.08 25.15
N ASP A 130 17.70 1.80 24.72
CA ASP A 130 18.15 1.38 23.40
C ASP A 130 17.43 2.10 22.25
N ASP A 131 16.15 2.49 22.40
CA ASP A 131 15.44 3.27 21.37
C ASP A 131 16.05 4.65 21.12
N MET A 132 16.61 5.27 22.15
CA MET A 132 17.32 6.55 22.03
C MET A 132 18.70 6.35 21.40
N GLN A 133 19.40 5.26 21.75
CA GLN A 133 20.69 4.92 21.15
C GLN A 133 20.52 4.60 19.65
N LEU A 134 19.54 3.76 19.29
CA LEU A 134 19.20 3.45 17.90
C LEU A 134 18.80 4.68 17.10
N ARG A 135 17.99 5.60 17.66
CA ARG A 135 17.67 6.87 16.99
C ARG A 135 18.93 7.70 16.70
N MET A 136 19.86 7.81 17.64
CA MET A 136 21.15 8.47 17.38
C MET A 136 22.00 7.72 16.34
N LEU A 137 22.01 6.39 16.35
CA LEU A 137 22.72 5.57 15.36
C LEU A 137 22.13 5.71 13.95
N THR A 138 20.80 5.82 13.79
CA THR A 138 20.19 6.21 12.50
C THR A 138 20.57 7.63 12.08
N GLN A 139 20.91 8.49 13.04
CA GLN A 139 21.32 9.86 12.77
C GLN A 139 22.75 9.93 12.21
N VAL A 140 23.73 9.34 12.91
CA VAL A 140 25.17 9.44 12.55
C VAL A 140 25.70 8.29 11.68
N PHE A 141 24.82 7.39 11.22
CA PHE A 141 25.06 6.03 10.70
C PHE A 141 26.50 5.69 10.20
N PRO A 142 27.13 4.61 10.71
CA PRO A 142 28.58 4.34 10.60
C PRO A 142 29.04 3.83 9.22
N TYR A 143 28.92 4.62 8.16
CA TYR A 143 29.31 4.23 6.79
C TYR A 143 30.78 3.77 6.66
N GLU A 144 31.71 4.30 7.46
CA GLU A 144 33.08 3.78 7.53
C GLU A 144 33.13 2.30 7.90
N PHE A 145 32.42 1.89 8.96
CA PHE A 145 32.41 0.50 9.43
C PHE A 145 31.58 -0.40 8.50
N GLU A 146 30.50 0.13 7.90
CA GLU A 146 29.75 -0.57 6.85
C GLU A 146 30.66 -0.93 5.66
N TYR A 147 31.46 0.04 5.18
CA TYR A 147 32.44 -0.16 4.11
C TYR A 147 33.54 -1.17 4.50
N ASP A 148 34.03 -1.09 5.74
CA ASP A 148 35.08 -1.97 6.27
C ASP A 148 34.63 -3.44 6.38
N LEU A 149 33.32 -3.66 6.57
CA LEU A 149 32.65 -4.96 6.58
C LEU A 149 32.33 -5.46 5.16
N LEU A 150 31.80 -4.61 4.28
CA LEU A 150 31.50 -4.99 2.88
C LEU A 150 32.77 -5.33 2.09
N THR A 151 33.87 -4.59 2.29
CA THR A 151 35.17 -4.90 1.67
C THR A 151 35.86 -6.14 2.25
N ASN A 152 35.39 -6.69 3.37
CA ASN A 152 35.94 -7.92 3.94
C ASN A 152 35.37 -9.15 3.21
N PRO A 153 36.19 -9.91 2.44
CA PRO A 153 35.72 -11.05 1.65
C PRO A 153 35.07 -12.14 2.51
N LYS A 154 35.46 -12.30 3.78
CA LYS A 154 34.87 -13.29 4.69
C LYS A 154 33.48 -12.85 5.15
N PHE A 155 33.33 -11.58 5.52
CA PHE A 155 32.06 -11.01 5.94
C PHE A 155 31.04 -10.98 4.79
N PHE A 156 31.40 -10.42 3.64
CA PHE A 156 30.46 -10.34 2.51
C PHE A 156 30.06 -11.73 1.97
N THR A 157 30.98 -12.71 1.98
CA THR A 157 30.66 -14.12 1.69
C THR A 157 29.71 -14.74 2.73
N PHE A 158 29.75 -14.29 3.98
CA PHE A 158 28.85 -14.73 5.04
C PHE A 158 27.46 -14.08 4.90
N LEU A 159 27.39 -12.75 4.71
CA LEU A 159 26.15 -12.01 4.47
C LEU A 159 25.36 -12.59 3.28
N LEU A 160 26.00 -12.80 2.13
CA LEU A 160 25.36 -13.40 0.95
C LEU A 160 24.92 -14.86 1.18
N LYS A 161 25.49 -15.58 2.15
CA LYS A 161 24.97 -16.91 2.56
C LYS A 161 23.72 -16.77 3.43
N ILE A 162 23.75 -15.89 4.43
CA ILE A 162 22.61 -15.58 5.31
C ILE A 162 21.40 -15.18 4.45
N VAL A 163 21.56 -14.18 3.56
CA VAL A 163 20.52 -13.73 2.62
C VAL A 163 20.00 -14.87 1.73
N LYS A 164 20.88 -15.75 1.23
CA LYS A 164 20.48 -16.90 0.40
C LYS A 164 19.78 -18.01 1.19
N SER A 165 19.92 -18.04 2.52
CA SER A 165 19.23 -18.95 3.44
C SER A 165 18.05 -18.30 4.20
N TYR A 166 17.73 -17.05 3.87
CA TYR A 166 16.71 -16.28 4.58
C TYR A 166 15.29 -16.77 4.26
N SER A 167 14.44 -16.71 5.29
CA SER A 167 12.99 -16.86 5.23
C SER A 167 12.38 -16.07 6.39
N VAL A 168 11.08 -15.74 6.30
CA VAL A 168 10.35 -15.10 7.40
C VAL A 168 10.52 -15.84 8.73
N ASN A 169 10.52 -17.18 8.69
CA ASN A 169 10.54 -18.04 9.87
C ASN A 169 11.92 -18.20 10.54
N ASN A 170 12.99 -17.60 10.01
CA ASN A 170 14.32 -17.59 10.62
C ASN A 170 14.94 -16.18 10.67
N HIS A 171 14.11 -15.14 10.82
CA HIS A 171 14.56 -13.74 10.83
C HIS A 171 15.47 -13.40 12.01
N GLU A 172 14.98 -13.55 13.26
CA GLU A 172 15.78 -13.38 14.49
C GLU A 172 17.08 -14.18 14.42
N ASP A 173 16.95 -15.43 13.96
CA ASP A 173 18.01 -16.41 13.81
C ASP A 173 19.04 -16.01 12.74
N CYS A 174 18.69 -15.13 11.79
CA CYS A 174 19.61 -14.49 10.83
C CYS A 174 20.23 -13.20 11.37
N ILE A 175 19.44 -12.35 12.06
CA ILE A 175 19.91 -11.12 12.73
C ILE A 175 21.00 -11.47 13.75
N LYS A 176 20.73 -12.43 14.64
CA LYS A 176 21.66 -12.90 15.66
C LYS A 176 22.98 -13.40 15.07
N LYS A 177 22.93 -14.17 13.99
CA LYS A 177 24.13 -14.66 13.28
C LYS A 177 24.94 -13.53 12.62
N LEU A 178 24.31 -12.43 12.23
CA LEU A 178 25.01 -11.23 11.73
C LEU A 178 25.60 -10.42 12.90
N PHE A 179 24.85 -10.19 13.98
CA PHE A 179 25.32 -9.54 15.20
C PHE A 179 26.57 -10.23 15.79
N GLU A 180 26.50 -11.56 15.98
CA GLU A 180 27.62 -12.41 16.43
C GLU A 180 28.81 -12.34 15.46
N ARG A 181 28.59 -12.09 14.17
CA ARG A 181 29.66 -11.96 13.18
C ARG A 181 30.32 -10.58 13.19
N ILE A 182 29.55 -9.50 13.34
CA ILE A 182 30.03 -8.11 13.31
C ILE A 182 30.85 -7.80 14.56
N SER A 183 30.37 -8.19 15.74
CA SER A 183 31.04 -8.02 17.04
C SER A 183 32.43 -8.68 17.12
N ILE A 184 32.70 -9.69 16.29
CA ILE A 184 34.02 -10.34 16.16
C ILE A 184 35.00 -9.54 15.30
N GLU A 185 34.53 -8.90 14.22
CA GLU A 185 35.41 -8.18 13.27
C GLU A 185 35.95 -6.87 13.87
N LYS A 186 35.09 -6.15 14.62
CA LYS A 186 35.31 -4.82 15.22
C LYS A 186 35.62 -3.68 14.22
N PRO A 187 35.27 -2.42 14.53
CA PRO A 187 35.66 -1.28 13.70
C PRO A 187 37.19 -1.08 13.77
N LYS A 188 37.85 -0.95 12.61
CA LYS A 188 39.31 -0.72 12.55
C LYS A 188 39.66 0.74 12.81
N THR A 189 38.88 1.67 12.25
CA THR A 189 38.87 3.06 12.67
C THR A 189 38.06 3.17 13.96
N VAL A 190 38.71 3.55 15.05
CA VAL A 190 38.00 4.19 16.17
C VAL A 190 37.64 5.60 15.71
N VAL A 191 36.65 5.69 14.83
CA VAL A 191 36.01 6.96 14.46
C VAL A 191 35.52 7.56 15.76
N TYR A 192 35.79 8.85 16.00
CA TYR A 192 35.69 9.56 17.29
C TYR A 192 34.36 9.49 18.07
N PHE A 193 33.36 8.79 17.53
CA PHE A 193 32.02 8.66 18.05
C PHE A 193 31.72 7.20 18.41
N PHE A 194 31.84 6.26 17.47
CA PHE A 194 31.31 4.90 17.62
C PHE A 194 32.01 4.05 18.70
N THR A 195 31.35 3.97 19.86
CA THR A 195 31.53 2.92 20.86
C THR A 195 31.21 1.55 20.27
N ALA A 196 31.97 0.53 20.66
CA ALA A 196 31.93 -0.80 20.05
C ALA A 196 30.90 -1.71 20.76
N ASP A 197 29.65 -1.25 20.81
CA ASP A 197 28.55 -1.72 21.67
C ASP A 197 27.45 -2.55 20.97
N ASN A 198 26.49 -3.05 21.77
CA ASN A 198 25.41 -3.91 21.27
C ASN A 198 24.44 -3.16 20.34
N PRO A 199 23.91 -1.96 20.66
CA PRO A 199 23.02 -1.23 19.73
C PRO A 199 23.67 -0.94 18.38
N LEU A 200 24.97 -0.61 18.33
CA LEU A 200 25.72 -0.45 17.08
C LEU A 200 25.73 -1.74 16.24
N TYR A 201 26.07 -2.89 16.86
CA TYR A 201 26.12 -4.17 16.16
C TYR A 201 24.73 -4.64 15.73
N PHE A 202 23.68 -4.35 16.51
CA PHE A 202 22.29 -4.64 16.17
C PHE A 202 21.83 -3.80 14.96
N ALA A 203 22.01 -2.48 15.01
CA ALA A 203 21.63 -1.57 13.92
C ALA A 203 22.30 -1.96 12.60
N LEU A 204 23.57 -2.35 12.64
CA LEU A 204 24.28 -2.88 11.47
C LEU A 204 23.75 -4.24 11.00
N ALA A 205 23.48 -5.18 11.91
CA ALA A 205 22.93 -6.49 11.58
C ALA A 205 21.54 -6.40 10.92
N GLU A 206 20.67 -5.55 11.47
CA GLU A 206 19.33 -5.25 10.94
C GLU A 206 19.43 -4.59 9.56
N HIS A 207 20.14 -3.47 9.44
CA HIS A 207 20.36 -2.76 8.17
C HIS A 207 20.94 -3.67 7.07
N PHE A 208 21.96 -4.49 7.39
CA PHE A 208 22.55 -5.41 6.42
C PHE A 208 21.58 -6.50 5.98
N LEU A 209 20.77 -7.07 6.89
CA LEU A 209 19.82 -8.12 6.49
C LEU A 209 18.68 -7.53 5.67
N THR A 210 18.02 -6.49 6.20
CA THR A 210 16.77 -5.97 5.62
C THR A 210 17.00 -5.26 4.29
N SER A 211 18.17 -4.64 4.06
CA SER A 211 18.54 -4.11 2.73
C SER A 211 18.38 -5.15 1.61
N PHE A 212 18.60 -6.45 1.90
CA PHE A 212 18.39 -7.53 0.93
C PHE A 212 17.02 -8.20 0.95
N VAL A 213 16.28 -8.12 2.07
CA VAL A 213 15.08 -8.95 2.29
C VAL A 213 13.81 -8.18 2.68
N HIS A 214 13.83 -6.85 2.78
CA HIS A 214 12.66 -6.03 3.12
C HIS A 214 11.46 -6.25 2.19
N ASP A 215 11.68 -6.55 0.90
CA ASP A 215 10.60 -6.96 -0.02
C ASP A 215 9.87 -8.21 0.51
N LEU A 216 10.61 -9.23 0.94
CA LEU A 216 10.04 -10.45 1.57
C LEU A 216 9.50 -10.15 2.97
N MET A 217 10.12 -9.20 3.67
CA MET A 217 9.65 -8.52 4.88
C MET A 217 8.19 -8.09 4.78
N LEU A 218 7.99 -7.10 3.93
CA LEU A 218 6.76 -6.33 3.71
C LEU A 218 5.67 -7.14 3.00
N HIS A 219 6.04 -8.09 2.13
CA HIS A 219 5.09 -8.94 1.41
C HIS A 219 4.62 -10.19 2.20
N CYS A 220 4.97 -10.32 3.48
CA CYS A 220 4.60 -11.47 4.30
C CYS A 220 3.07 -11.59 4.50
N GLU A 221 2.40 -10.48 4.84
CA GLU A 221 0.93 -10.38 4.99
C GLU A 221 0.41 -9.21 4.14
N TRP A 222 0.87 -9.12 2.88
CA TRP A 222 0.45 -8.06 1.97
C TRP A 222 -0.92 -8.37 1.35
N ASP A 223 -1.96 -7.77 1.91
CA ASP A 223 -3.21 -7.59 1.19
C ASP A 223 -3.19 -6.26 0.40
N ALA A 224 -2.98 -6.35 -0.92
CA ALA A 224 -3.04 -5.20 -1.82
C ALA A 224 -4.38 -4.43 -1.75
N LEU A 225 -5.44 -5.13 -1.31
CA LEU A 225 -6.81 -4.64 -1.27
C LEU A 225 -7.06 -3.76 -0.05
N GLU A 226 -6.57 -4.19 1.11
CA GLU A 226 -6.60 -3.41 2.34
C GLU A 226 -5.66 -2.21 2.26
N ASN A 227 -4.42 -2.40 1.76
CA ASN A 227 -3.47 -1.30 1.55
C ASN A 227 -4.07 -0.21 0.64
N PHE A 228 -4.72 -0.58 -0.47
CA PHE A 228 -5.45 0.38 -1.33
C PHE A 228 -6.64 1.04 -0.62
N ALA A 229 -7.48 0.28 0.08
CA ALA A 229 -8.65 0.82 0.78
C ALA A 229 -8.25 1.83 1.87
N ILE A 230 -7.16 1.58 2.58
CA ILE A 230 -6.59 2.51 3.57
C ILE A 230 -5.97 3.74 2.90
N LEU A 231 -5.21 3.58 1.79
CA LEU A 231 -4.67 4.71 1.03
C LEU A 231 -5.78 5.68 0.55
N GLU A 232 -6.89 5.15 0.03
CA GLU A 232 -8.02 5.99 -0.38
C GLU A 232 -8.72 6.67 0.81
N LYS A 233 -8.79 6.01 1.98
CA LYS A 233 -9.26 6.68 3.21
C LYS A 233 -8.31 7.76 3.70
N CYS A 234 -6.99 7.55 3.62
CA CYS A 234 -5.98 8.56 3.88
C CYS A 234 -6.19 9.79 2.97
N ARG A 235 -6.32 9.58 1.65
CA ARG A 235 -6.63 10.63 0.66
C ARG A 235 -7.91 11.38 0.96
N LEU A 236 -8.98 10.69 1.35
CA LEU A 236 -10.26 11.30 1.73
C LEU A 236 -10.15 12.13 3.01
N ILE A 237 -9.40 11.68 4.03
CA ILE A 237 -9.07 12.47 5.23
C ILE A 237 -8.28 13.72 4.84
N SER A 238 -7.25 13.58 3.99
CA SER A 238 -6.43 14.70 3.52
C SER A 238 -7.24 15.77 2.77
N ALA A 239 -8.27 15.35 2.01
CA ALA A 239 -9.16 16.23 1.25
C ALA A 239 -10.33 16.81 2.08
N GLN A 240 -10.70 16.19 3.21
CA GLN A 240 -11.70 16.71 4.16
C GLN A 240 -11.07 17.54 5.29
N GLY A 241 -9.74 17.55 5.38
CA GLY A 241 -8.98 18.35 6.32
C GLY A 241 -8.98 17.84 7.77
N PRO A 242 -8.30 18.55 8.69
CA PRO A 242 -8.02 18.09 10.05
C PRO A 242 -9.27 17.87 10.92
N LEU A 243 -10.37 18.57 10.61
CA LEU A 243 -11.67 18.36 11.26
C LEU A 243 -12.22 16.93 11.05
N SER A 244 -11.86 16.27 9.94
CA SER A 244 -12.22 14.86 9.72
C SER A 244 -11.57 13.94 10.77
N CYS A 245 -10.38 14.26 11.26
CA CYS A 245 -9.72 13.55 12.37
C CYS A 245 -10.20 14.02 13.77
N CYS A 246 -11.26 14.84 13.85
CA CYS A 246 -11.78 15.43 15.08
C CYS A 246 -10.83 16.43 15.79
N VAL A 247 -9.76 16.88 15.12
CA VAL A 247 -8.83 17.89 15.66
C VAL A 247 -9.60 19.17 15.98
N SER A 248 -9.42 19.72 17.19
CA SER A 248 -10.18 20.91 17.61
C SER A 248 -9.85 22.15 16.77
N GLU A 249 -10.87 22.98 16.48
CA GLU A 249 -10.71 24.26 15.78
C GLU A 249 -9.67 25.17 16.46
N LYS A 250 -9.71 25.23 17.79
CA LYS A 250 -8.73 25.96 18.62
C LYS A 250 -7.28 25.49 18.38
N THR A 251 -7.07 24.19 18.18
CA THR A 251 -5.75 23.62 17.88
C THR A 251 -5.30 24.00 16.46
N ILE A 252 -6.23 23.96 15.50
CA ILE A 252 -5.98 24.35 14.10
C ILE A 252 -5.65 25.84 14.00
N GLU A 253 -6.43 26.71 14.66
CA GLU A 253 -6.19 28.15 14.73
C GLU A 253 -4.86 28.47 15.42
N LYS A 254 -4.53 27.79 16.53
CA LYS A 254 -3.25 27.97 17.21
C LYS A 254 -2.08 27.70 16.27
N LEU A 255 -2.10 26.56 15.57
CA LEU A 255 -1.05 26.19 14.61
C LEU A 255 -0.98 27.17 13.43
N LYS A 256 -2.11 27.67 12.93
CA LYS A 256 -2.12 28.67 11.86
C LYS A 256 -1.57 30.03 12.27
N ASN A 257 -1.74 30.41 13.55
CA ASN A 257 -1.31 31.69 14.09
C ASN A 257 0.15 31.69 14.60
N SER A 258 0.86 30.56 14.58
CA SER A 258 2.22 30.44 15.14
C SER A 258 3.36 30.70 14.13
N GLU A 259 3.13 31.53 13.10
CA GLU A 259 4.14 31.78 12.06
C GLU A 259 5.33 32.62 12.53
N LYS A 260 6.55 32.21 12.14
CA LYS A 260 7.78 33.01 12.23
C LYS A 260 8.17 33.55 10.84
N ILE A 261 7.83 34.80 10.53
CA ILE A 261 8.15 35.50 9.26
C ILE A 261 8.49 36.96 9.64
N PRO A 262 9.54 37.66 9.13
CA PRO A 262 10.22 37.57 7.81
C PRO A 262 11.80 37.47 7.89
N LYS A 263 12.67 37.43 6.85
CA LYS A 263 12.62 37.23 5.37
C LYS A 263 14.03 37.02 4.73
N THR A 264 14.04 36.53 3.48
CA THR A 264 14.97 36.84 2.34
C THR A 264 16.46 36.50 2.29
N MET A 265 17.22 36.27 3.37
CA MET A 265 18.64 35.84 3.20
C MET A 265 18.83 34.31 3.13
N VAL A 266 18.10 33.59 3.99
CA VAL A 266 18.26 32.14 4.23
C VAL A 266 18.12 31.29 2.97
N ASP A 267 17.16 31.57 2.10
CA ASP A 267 16.86 30.71 0.94
C ASP A 267 18.00 30.72 -0.11
N ILE A 268 18.85 31.76 -0.14
CA ILE A 268 20.03 31.82 -1.02
C ILE A 268 21.17 30.97 -0.45
N GLU A 269 21.49 31.12 0.83
CA GLU A 269 22.59 30.39 1.48
C GLU A 269 22.34 28.88 1.54
N ILE A 270 21.08 28.44 1.71
CA ILE A 270 20.68 27.03 1.57
C ILE A 270 21.10 26.51 0.19
N SER A 271 20.77 27.21 -0.89
CA SER A 271 21.04 26.73 -2.25
C SER A 271 22.53 26.50 -2.55
N SER A 272 23.42 27.27 -1.92
CA SER A 272 24.88 27.08 -2.02
C SER A 272 25.42 25.92 -1.17
N ASN A 273 24.68 25.45 -0.17
CA ASN A 273 25.10 24.41 0.77
C ASN A 273 24.56 23.00 0.42
N LEU A 274 23.65 22.88 -0.56
CA LEU A 274 23.09 21.59 -1.00
C LEU A 274 23.97 20.94 -2.09
N ARG A 275 24.48 19.75 -1.81
CA ARG A 275 25.40 19.00 -2.68
C ARG A 275 24.65 18.33 -3.83
N CYS A 276 24.81 18.82 -5.07
CA CYS A 276 24.12 18.28 -6.26
C CYS A 276 24.29 16.76 -6.43
N LEU A 277 23.30 16.11 -7.06
CA LEU A 277 23.40 14.71 -7.49
C LEU A 277 24.17 14.62 -8.82
N SER A 278 25.01 13.58 -9.00
CA SER A 278 25.73 13.36 -10.27
C SER A 278 24.79 13.04 -11.45
N SER A 279 23.68 12.39 -11.14
CA SER A 279 22.78 11.71 -12.06
C SER A 279 21.46 11.40 -11.34
N ARG A 280 20.46 10.94 -12.08
CA ARG A 280 19.22 10.35 -11.55
C ARG A 280 18.82 9.16 -12.41
N ILE A 281 18.31 8.10 -11.78
CA ILE A 281 17.76 6.92 -12.42
C ILE A 281 16.23 7.05 -12.56
N SER A 282 15.56 7.65 -11.57
CA SER A 282 14.12 7.91 -11.64
C SER A 282 13.80 9.32 -12.17
N LYS A 283 12.64 9.43 -12.83
CA LYS A 283 11.94 10.70 -12.96
C LYS A 283 10.80 10.70 -11.95
N ILE A 284 10.83 11.66 -11.05
CA ILE A 284 9.82 11.85 -10.01
C ILE A 284 8.78 12.84 -10.53
N ASP A 285 7.51 12.59 -10.21
CA ASP A 285 6.40 13.41 -10.68
C ASP A 285 6.29 14.69 -9.83
N GLU A 286 6.30 15.86 -10.47
CA GLU A 286 6.33 17.16 -9.79
C GLU A 286 5.05 17.45 -8.98
N THR A 287 4.03 16.59 -9.09
CA THR A 287 2.72 16.72 -8.45
C THR A 287 2.60 16.17 -7.02
N ILE A 288 3.68 15.61 -6.45
CA ILE A 288 3.68 14.88 -5.16
C ILE A 288 3.34 15.75 -3.92
N PHE A 289 3.51 17.08 -4.00
CA PHE A 289 3.36 18.00 -2.87
C PHE A 289 2.04 18.78 -2.98
N LYS A 290 0.97 18.19 -2.42
CA LYS A 290 -0.34 18.83 -2.27
C LYS A 290 -0.27 19.95 -1.22
N ASN A 291 -1.13 20.96 -1.36
CA ASN A 291 -1.34 21.96 -0.31
C ASN A 291 -1.99 21.29 0.91
N ILE A 292 -1.38 21.47 2.09
CA ILE A 292 -1.89 20.99 3.37
C ILE A 292 -2.67 22.10 4.10
N ASP A 293 -3.79 21.76 4.74
CA ASP A 293 -4.65 22.73 5.44
C ASP A 293 -3.97 23.41 6.63
N ILE A 294 -2.90 22.82 7.16
CA ILE A 294 -2.06 23.36 8.24
C ILE A 294 -0.60 23.36 7.75
N PRO A 295 -0.14 24.43 7.06
CA PRO A 295 1.24 24.54 6.56
C PRO A 295 2.31 24.32 7.64
N GLN A 296 2.00 24.67 8.88
CA GLN A 296 2.92 24.63 10.02
C GLN A 296 3.30 23.21 10.48
N ILE A 297 2.59 22.17 10.02
CA ILE A 297 2.95 20.76 10.22
C ILE A 297 3.39 20.05 8.92
N HIS A 298 3.60 20.78 7.82
CA HIS A 298 3.99 20.18 6.54
C HIS A 298 5.31 19.39 6.64
N HIS A 299 6.28 19.87 7.42
CA HIS A 299 7.54 19.16 7.68
C HIS A 299 7.34 17.77 8.32
N ILE A 300 6.39 17.62 9.25
CA ILE A 300 6.04 16.33 9.87
C ILE A 300 5.40 15.40 8.83
N VAL A 301 4.58 15.91 7.91
CA VAL A 301 4.00 15.13 6.82
C VAL A 301 5.06 14.69 5.80
N LEU A 302 6.07 15.52 5.56
CA LEU A 302 7.25 15.18 4.74
C LEU A 302 8.11 14.10 5.41
N ASP A 303 8.31 14.15 6.72
CA ASP A 303 8.97 13.08 7.48
C ASP A 303 8.19 11.75 7.39
N LEU A 304 6.88 11.79 7.63
CA LEU A 304 6.00 10.62 7.50
C LEU A 304 5.94 10.07 6.06
N LYS A 305 6.28 10.85 5.02
CA LYS A 305 6.46 10.33 3.65
C LYS A 305 7.72 9.46 3.50
N ARG A 306 8.71 9.55 4.40
CA ARG A 306 9.91 8.71 4.40
C ARG A 306 9.66 7.26 4.84
N LEU A 307 8.53 6.98 5.51
CA LEU A 307 8.22 5.66 6.07
C LEU A 307 8.33 4.53 5.04
N LYS A 308 7.74 4.71 3.86
CA LYS A 308 7.75 3.71 2.77
C LYS A 308 9.11 3.49 2.09
N TYR A 309 10.13 4.28 2.44
CA TYR A 309 11.48 4.16 1.91
C TYR A 309 12.49 3.54 2.90
N GLN A 310 12.07 3.30 4.15
CA GLN A 310 12.90 2.64 5.15
C GLN A 310 12.85 1.12 4.97
N THR A 311 14.01 0.46 5.02
CA THR A 311 14.10 -1.00 4.87
C THR A 311 14.04 -1.75 6.19
N SER A 312 14.22 -1.11 7.35
CA SER A 312 14.30 -1.77 8.66
C SER A 312 13.09 -1.43 9.57
N PRO A 313 12.60 -2.40 10.39
CA PRO A 313 11.57 -2.14 11.40
C PRO A 313 11.95 -1.01 12.37
N SER A 314 13.17 -1.05 12.91
CA SER A 314 13.65 -0.03 13.85
C SER A 314 13.76 1.35 13.19
N PHE A 315 14.10 1.43 11.91
CA PHE A 315 14.24 2.70 11.18
C PHE A 315 12.87 3.32 10.87
N VAL A 316 11.84 2.50 10.57
CA VAL A 316 10.44 2.97 10.50
C VAL A 316 10.01 3.59 11.83
N LEU A 317 10.34 2.96 12.96
CA LEU A 317 10.05 3.53 14.28
C LEU A 317 10.88 4.77 14.61
N CYS A 318 12.12 4.89 14.12
CA CYS A 318 12.92 6.12 14.25
C CYS A 318 12.26 7.31 13.53
N VAL A 319 11.70 7.10 12.33
CA VAL A 319 10.91 8.13 11.61
C VAL A 319 9.66 8.51 12.41
N LEU A 320 8.86 7.54 12.86
CA LEU A 320 7.67 7.83 13.68
C LEU A 320 8.01 8.58 14.99
N ALA A 321 9.14 8.24 15.62
CA ALA A 321 9.63 8.92 16.82
C ALA A 321 10.00 10.39 16.56
N ASN A 322 10.60 10.69 15.41
CA ASN A 322 10.98 12.05 15.01
C ASN A 322 9.76 12.87 14.61
N SER A 323 8.87 12.32 13.79
CA SER A 323 7.58 12.91 13.42
C SER A 323 6.74 13.28 14.64
N LEU A 324 6.58 12.37 15.61
CA LEU A 324 5.84 12.64 16.84
C LEU A 324 6.57 13.61 17.79
N TYR A 325 7.91 13.63 17.79
CA TYR A 325 8.69 14.61 18.55
C TYR A 325 8.45 16.03 18.01
N TRP A 326 8.59 16.24 16.70
CA TRP A 326 8.30 17.53 16.07
C TRP A 326 6.84 17.93 16.22
N LEU A 327 5.88 17.01 16.09
CA LEU A 327 4.47 17.29 16.32
C LEU A 327 4.19 17.74 17.77
N THR A 328 4.82 17.08 18.75
CA THR A 328 4.69 17.45 20.16
C THR A 328 5.28 18.84 20.41
N ASN A 329 6.47 19.14 19.89
CA ASN A 329 7.07 20.47 20.00
C ASN A 329 6.20 21.55 19.34
N ALA A 330 5.65 21.27 18.14
CA ALA A 330 4.86 22.21 17.34
C ALA A 330 3.60 22.72 18.07
N ILE A 331 2.97 21.89 18.91
CA ILE A 331 1.78 22.27 19.68
C ILE A 331 2.09 22.80 21.09
N THR A 332 3.29 22.54 21.64
CA THR A 332 3.69 22.90 23.01
C THR A 332 4.53 24.17 23.13
N THR A 333 4.83 24.87 22.02
CA THR A 333 5.78 26.00 21.88
C THR A 333 5.78 27.09 22.97
N ASP A 334 4.66 27.30 23.65
CA ASP A 334 4.43 28.41 24.59
C ASP A 334 4.16 27.91 26.02
N GLY A 335 4.70 26.72 26.36
CA GLY A 335 4.55 26.10 27.69
C GLY A 335 3.16 25.52 27.96
N ASN A 336 2.29 25.49 26.94
CA ASN A 336 0.96 24.90 27.01
C ASN A 336 1.06 23.37 27.02
N VAL A 337 0.56 22.72 28.08
CA VAL A 337 0.31 21.28 28.08
C VAL A 337 -0.86 20.98 27.14
N VAL A 338 -0.67 20.00 26.26
CA VAL A 338 -1.70 19.48 25.35
C VAL A 338 -1.94 18.00 25.68
N GLY A 339 -3.16 17.51 25.50
CA GLY A 339 -3.51 16.12 25.79
C GLY A 339 -2.91 15.14 24.77
N ALA A 340 -2.88 13.86 25.16
CA ALA A 340 -2.52 12.78 24.26
C ALA A 340 -3.52 12.66 23.09
N ASP A 341 -4.79 13.00 23.33
CA ASP A 341 -5.85 12.92 22.33
C ASP A 341 -5.64 13.90 21.17
N GLU A 342 -5.29 15.16 21.41
CA GLU A 342 -5.02 16.11 20.32
C GLU A 342 -3.71 15.80 19.58
N ILE A 343 -2.70 15.26 20.27
CA ILE A 343 -1.48 14.74 19.62
C ILE A 343 -1.86 13.60 18.67
N PHE A 344 -2.65 12.64 19.14
CA PHE A 344 -3.06 11.48 18.35
C PHE A 344 -3.93 11.88 17.14
N GLN A 345 -4.91 12.78 17.32
CA GLN A 345 -5.75 13.26 16.22
C GLN A 345 -4.94 13.97 15.13
N LEU A 346 -3.96 14.81 15.51
CA LEU A 346 -3.04 15.45 14.57
C LEU A 346 -2.06 14.46 13.93
N PHE A 347 -1.60 13.45 14.66
CA PHE A 347 -0.77 12.37 14.12
C PHE A 347 -1.51 11.57 13.05
N VAL A 348 -2.76 11.17 13.31
CA VAL A 348 -3.61 10.50 12.32
C VAL A 348 -3.83 11.37 11.08
N TYR A 349 -4.12 12.67 11.24
CA TYR A 349 -4.22 13.59 10.11
C TYR A 349 -2.92 13.68 9.31
N SER A 350 -1.78 13.78 9.99
CA SER A 350 -0.45 13.90 9.37
C SER A 350 -0.06 12.62 8.62
N LEU A 351 -0.35 11.45 9.20
CA LEU A 351 -0.13 10.12 8.62
C LEU A 351 -1.07 9.85 7.44
N ALA A 352 -2.29 10.37 7.47
CA ALA A 352 -3.17 10.35 6.31
C ALA A 352 -2.62 11.23 5.17
N HIS A 353 -2.15 12.45 5.50
CA HIS A 353 -1.62 13.41 4.52
C HIS A 353 -0.24 13.03 3.95
N SER A 354 0.47 12.07 4.54
CA SER A 354 1.67 11.49 3.91
C SER A 354 1.35 10.46 2.81
N GLU A 355 0.08 10.05 2.66
CA GLU A 355 -0.38 9.03 1.70
C GLU A 355 0.48 7.74 1.71
N PRO A 356 0.58 7.04 2.86
CA PRO A 356 1.32 5.78 2.96
C PRO A 356 0.60 4.67 2.18
N GLU A 357 1.14 4.35 1.00
CA GLU A 357 0.61 3.37 0.04
C GLU A 357 0.39 1.96 0.61
N ASN A 358 1.09 1.64 1.69
CA ASN A 358 1.25 0.30 2.26
C ASN A 358 1.04 0.27 3.79
N LEU A 359 0.20 1.16 4.36
CA LEU A 359 0.12 1.33 5.82
C LEU A 359 -0.21 0.04 6.62
N PRO A 360 -1.20 -0.80 6.24
CA PRO A 360 -1.40 -2.13 6.83
C PRO A 360 -0.15 -3.03 6.80
N ALA A 361 0.48 -3.17 5.62
CA ALA A 361 1.66 -4.01 5.46
C ALA A 361 2.87 -3.45 6.23
N LEU A 362 3.00 -2.12 6.33
CA LEU A 362 4.03 -1.43 7.11
C LEU A 362 3.84 -1.66 8.62
N HIS A 363 2.60 -1.60 9.11
CA HIS A 363 2.27 -1.93 10.50
C HIS A 363 2.68 -3.36 10.83
N PHE A 364 2.24 -4.34 10.02
CA PHE A 364 2.62 -5.74 10.22
C PHE A 364 4.13 -5.96 10.09
N PHE A 365 4.79 -5.30 9.14
CA PHE A 365 6.24 -5.36 8.97
C PHE A 365 7.01 -4.90 10.22
N VAL A 366 6.52 -3.90 10.95
CA VAL A 366 7.11 -3.52 12.24
C VAL A 366 6.73 -4.52 13.33
N GLU A 367 5.44 -4.83 13.50
CA GLU A 367 4.94 -5.72 14.57
C GLU A 367 5.53 -7.14 14.50
N ARG A 368 5.86 -7.64 13.30
CA ARG A 368 6.34 -9.00 13.08
C ARG A 368 7.86 -9.16 13.14
N PHE A 369 8.63 -8.09 12.91
CA PHE A 369 10.08 -8.17 12.71
C PHE A 369 10.92 -7.21 13.58
N LEU A 370 10.29 -6.42 14.46
CA LEU A 370 11.01 -5.72 15.52
C LEU A 370 11.58 -6.73 16.54
N ASP A 371 12.78 -6.48 17.04
CA ASP A 371 13.42 -7.30 18.08
C ASP A 371 12.65 -7.24 19.41
N GLU A 372 12.52 -8.38 20.10
CA GLU A 372 11.75 -8.46 21.35
C GLU A 372 12.28 -7.53 22.45
N GLY A 373 13.60 -7.29 22.52
CA GLY A 373 14.18 -6.36 23.50
C GLY A 373 13.72 -4.92 23.30
N LEU A 374 13.40 -4.52 22.07
CA LEU A 374 12.89 -3.18 21.76
C LEU A 374 11.43 -2.99 22.18
N ASN A 375 10.68 -4.06 22.48
CA ASN A 375 9.31 -3.96 22.98
C ASN A 375 9.21 -3.45 24.43
N GLU A 376 10.31 -3.46 25.21
CA GLU A 376 10.36 -2.84 26.54
C GLU A 376 10.63 -1.32 26.49
N THR A 377 10.93 -0.78 25.29
CA THR A 377 11.32 0.63 25.07
C THR A 377 10.14 1.49 24.60
N LYS A 378 10.39 2.78 24.28
CA LYS A 378 9.38 3.66 23.69
C LYS A 378 8.85 3.16 22.32
N PHE A 379 9.58 2.27 21.64
CA PHE A 379 9.15 1.69 20.36
C PHE A 379 7.83 0.92 20.44
N SER A 380 7.54 0.22 21.54
CA SER A 380 6.24 -0.43 21.78
C SER A 380 5.06 0.56 21.86
N TYR A 381 5.29 1.73 22.47
CA TYR A 381 4.31 2.82 22.44
C TYR A 381 4.10 3.38 21.03
N LEU A 382 5.16 3.55 20.24
CA LEU A 382 5.06 4.03 18.85
C LEU A 382 4.31 3.03 17.95
N LEU A 383 4.57 1.73 18.11
CA LEU A 383 3.83 0.68 17.41
C LEU A 383 2.35 0.68 17.79
N THR A 384 2.05 0.84 19.09
CA THR A 384 0.67 0.99 19.57
C THR A 384 -0.02 2.23 18.97
N GLN A 385 0.67 3.37 18.90
CA GLN A 385 0.14 4.58 18.24
C GLN A 385 -0.12 4.36 16.74
N LEU A 386 0.78 3.66 16.04
CA LEU A 386 0.61 3.29 14.62
C LEU A 386 -0.61 2.38 14.42
N ARG A 387 -0.79 1.37 15.29
CA ARG A 387 -1.95 0.46 15.24
C ARG A 387 -3.26 1.21 15.48
N CYS A 388 -3.33 2.03 16.53
CA CYS A 388 -4.51 2.84 16.82
C CYS A 388 -4.83 3.82 15.68
N ALA A 389 -3.81 4.38 15.02
CA ALA A 389 -4.01 5.26 13.87
C ALA A 389 -4.58 4.50 12.65
N LEU A 390 -4.05 3.30 12.37
CA LEU A 390 -4.58 2.42 11.32
C LEU A 390 -6.03 2.00 11.62
N GLU A 391 -6.33 1.56 12.85
CA GLU A 391 -7.68 1.21 13.30
C GLU A 391 -8.65 2.40 13.15
N PHE A 392 -8.24 3.61 13.55
CA PHE A 392 -9.04 4.83 13.39
C PHE A 392 -9.35 5.10 11.91
N ILE A 393 -8.34 5.06 11.03
CA ILE A 393 -8.52 5.29 9.58
C ILE A 393 -9.45 4.20 8.99
N GLN A 394 -9.22 2.94 9.33
CA GLN A 394 -10.03 1.80 8.87
C GLN A 394 -11.50 1.93 9.29
N GLN A 395 -11.77 2.33 10.54
CA GLN A 395 -13.12 2.50 11.08
C GLN A 395 -13.79 3.83 10.69
N LYS A 396 -13.03 4.85 10.27
CA LYS A 396 -13.58 6.18 10.00
C LYS A 396 -14.59 6.16 8.85
N LEU A 397 -15.79 6.68 9.13
CA LEU A 397 -16.78 7.01 8.11
C LEU A 397 -16.48 8.40 7.55
N LEU A 398 -16.34 8.48 6.23
CA LEU A 398 -15.90 9.66 5.49
C LEU A 398 -16.94 10.02 4.42
N GLN A 399 -17.00 11.30 4.03
CA GLN A 399 -17.76 11.71 2.85
C GLN A 399 -16.91 11.41 1.60
N VAL A 400 -17.57 10.89 0.55
CA VAL A 400 -16.91 10.50 -0.71
C VAL A 400 -17.45 11.40 -1.83
N PRO A 401 -16.60 12.06 -2.63
CA PRO A 401 -17.06 12.91 -3.74
C PRO A 401 -17.63 12.05 -4.89
N PRO A 402 -18.56 12.58 -5.70
CA PRO A 402 -19.12 11.88 -6.84
C PRO A 402 -18.10 11.76 -7.98
N CYS A 403 -17.37 10.64 -8.04
CA CYS A 403 -16.47 10.29 -9.14
C CYS A 403 -17.12 9.32 -10.15
N LEU A 404 -16.37 8.98 -11.21
CA LEU A 404 -16.79 8.04 -12.28
C LEU A 404 -15.67 7.01 -12.50
N ILE A 405 -15.97 5.72 -12.30
CA ILE A 405 -15.05 4.63 -12.67
C ILE A 405 -15.26 4.28 -14.14
N PHE A 406 -14.17 4.10 -14.87
CA PHE A 406 -14.15 3.68 -16.27
C PHE A 406 -13.60 2.26 -16.38
N PRO A 407 -14.30 1.33 -17.07
CA PRO A 407 -13.82 -0.05 -17.26
C PRO A 407 -12.67 -0.16 -18.29
N PHE A 408 -12.12 0.97 -18.74
CA PHE A 408 -11.06 1.06 -19.73
C PHE A 408 -10.04 2.13 -19.32
N GLU A 409 -8.75 1.81 -19.46
CA GLU A 409 -7.59 2.71 -19.24
C GLU A 409 -7.69 4.05 -20.00
N LYS A 410 -8.43 4.06 -21.12
CA LYS A 410 -8.60 5.22 -22.00
C LYS A 410 -10.07 5.63 -22.04
N PRO A 411 -10.39 6.91 -21.79
CA PRO A 411 -11.77 7.36 -21.81
C PRO A 411 -12.38 7.24 -23.20
N VAL A 412 -13.68 6.94 -23.25
CA VAL A 412 -14.45 6.86 -24.50
C VAL A 412 -14.26 8.16 -25.29
N ARG A 413 -14.10 8.11 -26.63
CA ARG A 413 -13.69 9.26 -27.47
C ARG A 413 -14.42 10.58 -27.20
N ARG A 414 -15.69 10.55 -26.79
CA ARG A 414 -16.51 11.74 -26.44
C ARG A 414 -16.14 12.45 -25.13
N LEU A 415 -15.31 11.82 -24.29
CA LEU A 415 -14.82 12.31 -22.99
C LEU A 415 -13.32 12.63 -23.00
N ALA A 416 -12.60 12.30 -24.08
CA ALA A 416 -11.19 12.64 -24.24
C ALA A 416 -10.98 14.17 -24.11
N GLY A 417 -10.03 14.59 -23.29
CA GLY A 417 -9.77 16.01 -22.98
C GLY A 417 -10.80 16.69 -22.08
N ARG A 418 -11.81 15.98 -21.56
CA ARG A 418 -12.81 16.51 -20.62
C ARG A 418 -12.69 15.96 -19.19
N MET A 419 -11.75 15.04 -18.97
CA MET A 419 -11.51 14.41 -17.68
C MET A 419 -10.14 14.83 -17.13
N VAL A 420 -10.09 15.18 -15.85
CA VAL A 420 -8.83 15.27 -15.11
C VAL A 420 -8.28 13.85 -14.99
N LYS A 421 -7.03 13.64 -15.41
CA LYS A 421 -6.38 12.33 -15.33
C LYS A 421 -5.74 12.17 -13.95
N HIS A 422 -6.44 11.48 -13.04
CA HIS A 422 -5.80 10.83 -11.90
C HIS A 422 -5.10 9.53 -12.34
N ASP A 423 -4.29 8.96 -11.46
CA ASP A 423 -3.53 7.74 -11.74
C ASP A 423 -4.42 6.60 -12.22
N SER A 424 -4.08 6.04 -13.38
CA SER A 424 -4.89 5.04 -14.06
C SER A 424 -4.67 3.66 -13.46
N ILE A 425 -5.44 3.32 -12.42
CA ILE A 425 -5.41 2.01 -11.78
C ILE A 425 -5.91 0.95 -12.77
N VAL A 426 -5.01 0.09 -13.24
CA VAL A 426 -5.35 -1.02 -14.15
C VAL A 426 -5.85 -2.20 -13.32
N LEU A 427 -7.17 -2.24 -13.11
CA LEU A 427 -7.85 -3.29 -12.34
C LEU A 427 -7.90 -4.62 -13.13
N HIS A 428 -7.45 -5.73 -12.53
CA HIS A 428 -7.50 -7.11 -13.07
C HIS A 428 -8.01 -8.09 -12.00
N GLY A 429 -8.58 -9.25 -12.37
CA GLY A 429 -8.96 -10.32 -11.42
C GLY A 429 -10.44 -10.42 -10.99
N PHE A 430 -11.33 -9.63 -11.59
CA PHE A 430 -12.75 -9.41 -11.23
C PHE A 430 -13.71 -10.60 -11.50
N LYS A 431 -14.63 -10.86 -10.57
CA LYS A 431 -16.02 -11.23 -10.86
C LYS A 431 -16.97 -10.18 -10.28
N VAL A 432 -17.45 -9.28 -11.14
CA VAL A 432 -18.67 -8.51 -10.88
C VAL A 432 -19.84 -9.51 -10.83
N TYR A 433 -20.78 -9.35 -9.91
CA TYR A 433 -22.08 -10.06 -9.98
C TYR A 433 -23.03 -9.39 -10.99
N ALA A 434 -22.57 -9.32 -12.25
CA ALA A 434 -23.45 -9.59 -13.37
C ALA A 434 -23.52 -11.12 -13.54
N PHE A 435 -24.60 -11.66 -14.13
CA PHE A 435 -24.60 -13.08 -14.49
C PHE A 435 -23.48 -13.34 -15.51
N PRO A 436 -22.49 -14.22 -15.22
CA PRO A 436 -21.22 -14.19 -15.93
C PRO A 436 -21.26 -14.94 -17.25
N THR A 437 -21.00 -14.24 -18.36
CA THR A 437 -20.75 -14.87 -19.67
C THR A 437 -19.27 -15.25 -19.82
N TYR A 438 -18.96 -16.44 -19.33
CA TYR A 438 -17.82 -17.30 -19.68
C TYR A 438 -16.38 -16.80 -19.39
N ARG A 439 -15.72 -17.37 -18.35
CA ARG A 439 -14.46 -18.16 -18.46
C ARG A 439 -13.88 -18.63 -17.10
N LYS A 440 -12.75 -19.35 -17.15
CA LYS A 440 -12.19 -20.19 -16.07
C LYS A 440 -10.96 -19.64 -15.35
N GLU A 441 -10.27 -18.64 -15.88
CA GLU A 441 -9.03 -18.14 -15.29
C GLU A 441 -9.26 -17.33 -14.01
N LYS A 442 -8.89 -17.92 -12.87
CA LYS A 442 -8.66 -17.26 -11.58
C LYS A 442 -7.23 -16.66 -11.57
N GLU A 443 -6.85 -16.12 -10.41
CA GLU A 443 -5.46 -15.77 -10.00
C GLU A 443 -4.99 -14.36 -10.38
N ASN A 444 -5.66 -13.31 -9.84
CA ASN A 444 -5.12 -12.47 -8.73
C ASN A 444 -5.91 -11.13 -8.49
N PHE A 445 -6.81 -11.13 -7.49
CA PHE A 445 -7.29 -10.04 -6.57
C PHE A 445 -7.77 -8.62 -7.07
N PHE A 446 -8.81 -8.04 -6.43
CA PHE A 446 -9.53 -6.74 -6.73
C PHE A 446 -10.22 -6.28 -5.39
N PRO A 447 -10.21 -4.99 -4.95
CA PRO A 447 -10.48 -4.60 -3.56
C PRO A 447 -11.86 -4.78 -2.91
N ALA A 448 -11.86 -4.57 -1.58
CA ALA A 448 -12.95 -4.74 -0.62
C ALA A 448 -14.06 -3.67 -0.68
N LEU A 449 -15.13 -3.95 0.07
CA LEU A 449 -16.31 -3.11 0.25
C LEU A 449 -16.00 -1.89 1.16
N LEU A 450 -16.19 -0.66 0.69
CA LEU A 450 -15.93 0.54 1.51
C LEU A 450 -17.17 0.97 2.31
N PRO A 451 -17.14 0.99 3.65
CA PRO A 451 -18.26 1.50 4.45
C PRO A 451 -18.27 3.04 4.48
N THR A 452 -19.43 3.64 4.25
CA THR A 452 -19.65 5.11 4.24
C THR A 452 -20.88 5.48 5.10
N LEU A 453 -21.07 6.78 5.36
CA LEU A 453 -22.26 7.30 6.05
C LEU A 453 -23.58 6.95 5.35
N ASN A 454 -23.55 6.67 4.04
CA ASN A 454 -24.72 6.35 3.22
C ASN A 454 -24.84 4.83 2.93
N GLY A 455 -24.09 4.00 3.64
CA GLY A 455 -24.04 2.54 3.45
C GLY A 455 -22.76 2.05 2.78
N SER A 456 -22.78 0.80 2.32
CA SER A 456 -21.62 0.14 1.70
C SER A 456 -21.47 0.51 0.23
N PHE A 457 -20.27 0.93 -0.16
CA PHE A 457 -19.96 1.48 -1.48
C PHE A 457 -19.27 0.46 -2.39
N LEU A 458 -19.79 0.33 -3.60
CA LEU A 458 -19.15 -0.33 -4.73
C LEU A 458 -19.60 0.41 -6.01
N GLN A 459 -18.66 1.07 -6.69
CA GLN A 459 -19.00 2.15 -7.62
C GLN A 459 -19.22 1.66 -9.05
N LEU A 460 -20.46 1.81 -9.53
CA LEU A 460 -20.86 1.55 -10.92
C LEU A 460 -21.59 2.77 -11.46
N THR A 461 -21.37 3.11 -12.73
CA THR A 461 -22.07 4.22 -13.39
C THR A 461 -23.41 3.76 -13.95
N GLU A 462 -24.39 4.68 -14.10
CA GLU A 462 -25.65 4.35 -14.76
C GLU A 462 -25.43 3.79 -16.17
N GLU A 463 -24.51 4.37 -16.96
CA GLU A 463 -24.15 3.84 -18.29
C GLU A 463 -23.59 2.41 -18.25
N TYR A 464 -22.87 2.01 -17.20
CA TYR A 464 -22.43 0.61 -17.05
C TYR A 464 -23.58 -0.31 -16.66
N ILE A 465 -24.51 0.16 -15.81
CA ILE A 465 -25.75 -0.54 -15.47
C ILE A 465 -26.62 -0.73 -16.74
N GLU A 466 -26.64 0.26 -17.67
CA GLU A 466 -27.32 0.14 -18.97
C GLU A 466 -26.66 -0.89 -19.89
N ILE A 467 -25.33 -0.80 -20.05
CA ILE A 467 -24.56 -1.66 -20.97
C ILE A 467 -24.60 -3.12 -20.53
N CYS A 468 -24.45 -3.37 -19.22
CA CYS A 468 -24.42 -4.72 -18.64
C CYS A 468 -25.79 -5.23 -18.16
N GLN A 469 -26.87 -4.47 -18.39
CA GLN A 469 -28.25 -4.79 -17.97
C GLN A 469 -28.33 -5.24 -16.49
N MET A 470 -27.76 -4.43 -15.60
CA MET A 470 -27.73 -4.73 -14.17
C MET A 470 -29.03 -4.28 -13.48
N ILE A 471 -29.37 -4.95 -12.37
CA ILE A 471 -30.48 -4.55 -11.49
C ILE A 471 -29.99 -3.43 -10.57
N LEU A 472 -30.70 -2.30 -10.53
CA LEU A 472 -30.40 -1.22 -9.60
C LEU A 472 -31.09 -1.45 -8.25
N ILE A 473 -30.31 -1.60 -7.19
CA ILE A 473 -30.80 -1.74 -5.81
C ILE A 473 -30.96 -0.35 -5.20
N ASP A 474 -32.00 0.36 -5.63
CA ASP A 474 -32.33 1.72 -5.23
C ASP A 474 -32.83 1.85 -3.77
N THR A 475 -33.03 0.73 -3.07
CA THR A 475 -33.47 0.66 -1.68
C THR A 475 -32.33 0.67 -0.64
N GLY A 476 -31.07 0.49 -1.07
CA GLY A 476 -29.89 0.45 -0.20
C GLY A 476 -29.81 -0.73 0.77
N LYS A 477 -30.70 -1.74 0.68
CA LYS A 477 -30.84 -2.83 1.66
C LYS A 477 -30.77 -4.22 1.00
N TYR A 478 -29.57 -4.59 0.54
CA TYR A 478 -29.29 -5.85 -0.18
C TYR A 478 -29.80 -7.09 0.57
N ASP A 479 -29.33 -7.31 1.81
CA ASP A 479 -29.56 -8.58 2.53
C ASP A 479 -31.04 -8.87 2.80
N SER A 480 -31.84 -7.82 3.03
CA SER A 480 -33.29 -7.93 3.26
C SER A 480 -34.11 -8.10 1.97
N LYS A 481 -33.46 -8.23 0.80
CA LYS A 481 -34.10 -8.16 -0.51
C LYS A 481 -33.66 -9.21 -1.53
N ILE A 482 -32.95 -10.24 -1.09
CA ILE A 482 -32.41 -11.28 -1.97
C ILE A 482 -33.47 -11.99 -2.82
N ASP A 483 -34.63 -12.35 -2.26
CA ASP A 483 -35.75 -12.97 -3.00
C ASP A 483 -36.29 -12.10 -4.14
N ASP A 484 -36.37 -10.79 -3.93
CA ASP A 484 -36.87 -9.84 -4.93
C ASP A 484 -35.82 -9.64 -6.04
N ILE A 485 -34.53 -9.65 -5.70
CA ILE A 485 -33.43 -9.58 -6.68
C ILE A 485 -33.42 -10.85 -7.55
N GLU A 486 -33.60 -12.04 -6.97
CA GLU A 486 -33.75 -13.29 -7.71
C GLU A 486 -34.95 -13.25 -8.65
N ALA A 487 -36.13 -12.87 -8.12
CA ALA A 487 -37.37 -12.80 -8.89
C ALA A 487 -37.26 -11.80 -10.07
N LEU A 488 -36.67 -10.63 -9.84
CA LEU A 488 -36.43 -9.63 -10.87
C LEU A 488 -35.45 -10.13 -11.94
N SER A 489 -34.37 -10.81 -11.55
CA SER A 489 -33.40 -11.40 -12.49
C SER A 489 -34.04 -12.45 -13.40
N ILE A 490 -34.88 -13.34 -12.85
CA ILE A 490 -35.64 -14.31 -13.64
C ILE A 490 -36.61 -13.59 -14.58
N LEU A 491 -37.30 -12.54 -14.10
CA LEU A 491 -38.18 -11.74 -14.93
C LEU A 491 -37.47 -11.05 -16.10
N MET A 492 -36.20 -10.63 -15.97
CA MET A 492 -35.44 -10.07 -17.10
C MET A 492 -35.27 -11.08 -18.25
N LYS A 493 -35.12 -12.37 -17.95
CA LYS A 493 -35.01 -13.43 -18.96
C LYS A 493 -36.37 -13.82 -19.58
N PHE A 494 -37.47 -13.43 -18.92
CA PHE A 494 -38.87 -13.66 -19.32
C PHE A 494 -39.53 -12.45 -20.01
N ALA A 495 -39.10 -11.23 -19.69
CA ALA A 495 -39.73 -9.97 -20.10
C ALA A 495 -39.05 -9.38 -21.34
N ALA A 496 -39.85 -9.07 -22.35
CA ALA A 496 -39.35 -8.33 -23.50
C ALA A 496 -39.20 -6.83 -23.16
N ASN A 497 -37.94 -6.39 -23.04
CA ASN A 497 -37.50 -4.99 -23.15
C ASN A 497 -37.57 -4.14 -21.86
N VAL A 498 -37.42 -4.73 -20.69
CA VAL A 498 -37.08 -3.94 -19.49
C VAL A 498 -35.58 -3.67 -19.49
N LYS A 499 -35.20 -2.41 -19.65
CA LYS A 499 -33.82 -1.92 -19.50
C LYS A 499 -33.63 -1.39 -18.08
N ASN A 500 -32.45 -1.64 -17.51
CA ASN A 500 -31.98 -1.04 -16.25
C ASN A 500 -32.96 -1.20 -15.06
N PRO A 501 -33.59 -2.38 -14.87
CA PRO A 501 -34.69 -2.52 -13.90
C PRO A 501 -34.25 -2.13 -12.49
N LYS A 502 -35.03 -1.26 -11.86
CA LYS A 502 -34.87 -0.95 -10.44
C LYS A 502 -35.58 -2.00 -9.61
N LEU A 503 -35.08 -2.26 -8.40
CA LEU A 503 -35.73 -3.16 -7.47
C LEU A 503 -37.14 -2.67 -7.09
N SER A 504 -37.33 -1.35 -7.00
CA SER A 504 -38.66 -0.71 -6.86
C SER A 504 -39.63 -0.95 -8.02
N GLU A 505 -39.15 -1.31 -9.21
CA GLU A 505 -39.98 -1.52 -10.41
C GLU A 505 -40.45 -2.97 -10.60
N ILE A 506 -40.07 -3.88 -9.71
CA ILE A 506 -40.29 -5.33 -9.85
C ILE A 506 -41.75 -5.72 -10.14
N GLU A 507 -42.73 -5.06 -9.52
CA GLU A 507 -44.15 -5.30 -9.79
C GLU A 507 -44.56 -4.89 -11.22
N ASN A 508 -43.98 -3.83 -11.78
CA ASN A 508 -44.23 -3.40 -13.15
C ASN A 508 -43.67 -4.43 -14.15
N VAL A 509 -42.44 -4.90 -13.92
CA VAL A 509 -41.76 -5.96 -14.69
C VAL A 509 -42.56 -7.27 -14.64
N PHE A 510 -43.11 -7.62 -13.48
CA PHE A 510 -44.00 -8.76 -13.32
C PHE A 510 -45.32 -8.59 -14.07
N ASN A 511 -45.97 -7.42 -13.97
CA ASN A 511 -47.26 -7.17 -14.63
C ASN A 511 -47.14 -7.19 -16.17
N ILE A 512 -46.00 -6.79 -16.73
CA ILE A 512 -45.67 -6.99 -18.16
C ILE A 512 -45.59 -8.49 -18.46
N SER A 513 -44.84 -9.24 -17.65
CA SER A 513 -44.60 -10.68 -17.83
C SER A 513 -45.86 -11.55 -17.63
N LYS A 514 -46.76 -11.14 -16.72
CA LYS A 514 -47.94 -11.89 -16.27
C LYS A 514 -48.90 -12.26 -17.39
N LYS A 515 -49.08 -11.39 -18.39
CA LYS A 515 -49.91 -11.66 -19.57
C LYS A 515 -49.26 -12.63 -20.56
N LEU A 516 -47.94 -12.56 -20.71
CA LEU A 516 -47.16 -13.45 -21.59
C LEU A 516 -47.04 -14.86 -21.01
N TRP A 517 -46.73 -14.96 -19.72
CA TRP A 517 -46.37 -16.20 -19.03
C TRP A 517 -47.52 -16.88 -18.28
N LYS A 518 -48.69 -16.23 -18.21
CA LYS A 518 -49.90 -16.74 -17.56
C LYS A 518 -49.64 -17.17 -16.10
N PHE A 519 -49.03 -16.28 -15.31
CA PHE A 519 -48.90 -16.47 -13.87
C PHE A 519 -50.28 -16.41 -13.19
N GLU A 520 -50.51 -17.27 -12.20
CA GLU A 520 -51.81 -17.47 -11.57
C GLU A 520 -51.86 -16.79 -10.19
N GLY A 521 -52.89 -15.96 -9.96
CA GLY A 521 -52.98 -15.14 -8.74
C GLY A 521 -52.06 -13.92 -8.75
N ASN A 522 -51.69 -13.43 -7.55
CA ASN A 522 -51.00 -12.14 -7.38
C ASN A 522 -49.65 -12.25 -6.63
N ILE A 523 -49.27 -13.41 -6.09
CA ILE A 523 -48.02 -13.56 -5.33
C ILE A 523 -46.85 -13.66 -6.31
N LEU A 524 -45.98 -12.65 -6.26
CA LEU A 524 -44.88 -12.40 -7.18
C LEU A 524 -43.83 -13.53 -7.19
N ASN A 525 -43.06 -13.64 -6.09
CA ASN A 525 -41.87 -14.49 -6.03
C ASN A 525 -42.23 -15.98 -6.14
N GLU A 526 -43.35 -16.41 -5.54
CA GLU A 526 -43.86 -17.78 -5.65
C GLU A 526 -44.20 -18.19 -7.09
N ASN A 527 -44.92 -17.35 -7.85
CA ASN A 527 -45.28 -17.66 -9.23
C ASN A 527 -44.05 -17.86 -10.13
N ILE A 528 -43.04 -17.03 -9.94
CA ILE A 528 -41.79 -17.07 -10.70
C ILE A 528 -41.01 -18.34 -10.33
N LYS A 529 -40.83 -18.60 -9.03
CA LYS A 529 -40.13 -19.81 -8.54
C LYS A 529 -40.86 -21.09 -8.96
N ILE A 530 -42.19 -21.11 -8.99
CA ILE A 530 -42.99 -22.23 -9.53
C ILE A 530 -42.68 -22.48 -11.02
N LYS A 531 -42.69 -21.46 -11.89
CA LYS A 531 -42.43 -21.67 -13.33
C LYS A 531 -41.00 -22.13 -13.63
N VAL A 532 -40.01 -21.67 -12.86
CA VAL A 532 -38.64 -22.18 -12.98
C VAL A 532 -38.53 -23.61 -12.45
N ALA A 533 -39.18 -23.93 -11.33
CA ALA A 533 -39.21 -25.29 -10.78
C ALA A 533 -39.91 -26.29 -11.73
N GLU A 534 -40.96 -25.88 -12.44
CA GLU A 534 -41.57 -26.68 -13.52
C GLU A 534 -40.55 -27.04 -14.62
N VAL A 535 -39.69 -26.09 -15.00
CA VAL A 535 -38.64 -26.31 -16.03
C VAL A 535 -37.47 -27.12 -15.49
N GLN A 536 -36.95 -26.85 -14.29
CA GLN A 536 -35.91 -27.66 -13.66
C GLN A 536 -36.35 -29.13 -13.59
N ARG A 537 -37.58 -29.40 -13.11
CA ARG A 537 -38.16 -30.74 -13.09
C ARG A 537 -38.22 -31.38 -14.48
N ALA A 538 -38.66 -30.63 -15.49
CA ALA A 538 -38.78 -31.16 -16.84
C ALA A 538 -37.42 -31.42 -17.50
N LEU A 539 -36.42 -30.55 -17.30
CA LEU A 539 -35.03 -30.73 -17.77
C LEU A 539 -34.36 -31.95 -17.13
N VAL A 540 -34.59 -32.20 -15.82
CA VAL A 540 -34.14 -33.42 -15.14
C VAL A 540 -34.78 -34.66 -15.77
N VAL A 541 -36.10 -34.65 -15.98
CA VAL A 541 -36.82 -35.79 -16.58
C VAL A 541 -36.34 -36.09 -18.00
N ILE A 542 -36.15 -35.09 -18.87
CA ILE A 542 -35.62 -35.34 -20.22
C ILE A 542 -34.15 -35.77 -20.21
N GLY A 543 -33.43 -35.57 -19.10
CA GLY A 543 -32.05 -36.03 -18.89
C GLY A 543 -31.01 -35.00 -19.31
N GLU A 544 -31.38 -33.72 -19.37
CA GLU A 544 -30.45 -32.62 -19.64
C GLU A 544 -29.87 -32.03 -18.34
N LEU A 545 -30.64 -32.01 -17.24
CA LEU A 545 -30.12 -31.79 -15.89
C LEU A 545 -29.85 -33.14 -15.17
N PRO A 546 -28.82 -33.23 -14.31
CA PRO A 546 -28.61 -34.38 -13.42
C PRO A 546 -29.81 -34.72 -12.52
N ASN A 547 -30.00 -36.02 -12.23
CA ASN A 547 -31.08 -36.52 -11.36
C ASN A 547 -31.07 -35.97 -9.92
N ASN A 548 -29.94 -35.39 -9.48
CA ASN A 548 -29.76 -34.77 -8.16
C ASN A 548 -29.72 -33.23 -8.21
N SER A 549 -30.03 -32.61 -9.34
CA SER A 549 -30.15 -31.14 -9.42
C SER A 549 -31.29 -30.60 -8.55
N PRO A 550 -31.09 -29.47 -7.85
CA PRO A 550 -32.13 -28.89 -7.01
C PRO A 550 -33.29 -28.37 -7.86
N ILE A 551 -34.52 -28.69 -7.46
CA ILE A 551 -35.74 -28.12 -8.02
C ILE A 551 -36.22 -27.06 -7.02
N ASN A 552 -35.54 -25.90 -7.04
CA ASN A 552 -35.68 -24.82 -6.05
C ASN A 552 -36.39 -23.56 -6.59
N GLY A 553 -36.64 -23.49 -7.90
CA GLY A 553 -37.25 -22.32 -8.54
C GLY A 553 -36.31 -21.15 -8.79
N VAL A 554 -35.01 -21.29 -8.50
CA VAL A 554 -33.98 -20.31 -8.85
C VAL A 554 -33.43 -20.66 -10.22
N LEU A 555 -33.34 -19.69 -11.15
CA LEU A 555 -32.80 -19.93 -12.50
C LEU A 555 -31.26 -19.97 -12.44
N ASP A 556 -30.73 -21.06 -11.86
CA ASP A 556 -29.30 -21.24 -11.67
C ASP A 556 -28.50 -21.36 -12.98
N PHE A 557 -27.18 -21.27 -12.87
CA PHE A 557 -26.27 -21.31 -14.02
C PHE A 557 -26.46 -22.57 -14.88
N ALA A 558 -26.61 -23.75 -14.27
CA ALA A 558 -26.76 -25.01 -14.99
C ALA A 558 -28.10 -25.07 -15.75
N THR A 559 -29.19 -24.64 -15.10
CA THR A 559 -30.52 -24.54 -15.69
C THR A 559 -30.51 -23.57 -16.89
N ASN A 560 -29.89 -22.40 -16.75
CA ASN A 560 -29.80 -21.40 -17.82
C ASN A 560 -28.85 -21.83 -18.96
N GLU A 561 -27.69 -22.43 -18.67
CA GLU A 561 -26.76 -22.93 -19.70
C GLU A 561 -27.44 -23.96 -20.61
N ILE A 562 -28.18 -24.91 -20.02
CA ILE A 562 -28.93 -25.94 -20.75
C ILE A 562 -29.98 -25.29 -21.66
N LEU A 563 -30.79 -24.37 -21.14
CA LEU A 563 -31.82 -23.68 -21.91
C LEU A 563 -31.22 -22.89 -23.09
N CYS A 564 -30.13 -22.14 -22.86
CA CYS A 564 -29.46 -21.38 -23.91
C CYS A 564 -28.85 -22.30 -24.97
N LYS A 565 -28.14 -23.36 -24.57
CA LYS A 565 -27.56 -24.36 -25.48
C LYS A 565 -28.63 -25.07 -26.32
N ARG A 566 -29.75 -25.44 -25.70
CA ARG A 566 -30.87 -26.16 -26.31
C ARG A 566 -31.59 -25.34 -27.37
N PHE A 567 -31.90 -24.07 -27.07
CA PHE A 567 -32.63 -23.17 -27.97
C PHE A 567 -31.72 -22.27 -28.82
N LYS A 568 -30.39 -22.44 -28.74
CA LYS A 568 -29.36 -21.64 -29.42
C LYS A 568 -29.45 -20.14 -29.10
N LEU A 569 -29.77 -19.81 -27.86
CA LEU A 569 -29.92 -18.45 -27.37
C LEU A 569 -28.53 -17.82 -27.13
N GLY A 570 -28.32 -16.63 -27.67
CA GLY A 570 -27.25 -15.74 -27.25
C GLY A 570 -27.51 -15.13 -25.87
N GLU A 571 -26.56 -14.33 -25.41
CA GLU A 571 -26.54 -13.80 -24.03
C GLU A 571 -27.79 -12.95 -23.72
N ASN A 572 -28.15 -12.07 -24.67
CA ASN A 572 -29.32 -11.17 -24.64
C ASN A 572 -30.64 -11.82 -25.10
N ASP A 573 -30.62 -13.07 -25.58
CA ASP A 573 -31.82 -13.72 -26.11
C ASP A 573 -32.74 -14.20 -24.97
N LYS A 574 -34.05 -14.13 -25.22
CA LYS A 574 -35.10 -14.30 -24.21
C LYS A 574 -35.67 -15.71 -24.26
N LEU A 575 -36.08 -16.20 -23.09
CA LEU A 575 -36.93 -17.39 -23.02
C LEU A 575 -38.36 -17.00 -23.46
N THR A 576 -39.08 -17.95 -24.06
CA THR A 576 -40.48 -17.73 -24.46
C THR A 576 -41.40 -18.81 -23.86
N PRO A 577 -42.71 -18.54 -23.71
CA PRO A 577 -43.68 -19.55 -23.28
C PRO A 577 -43.66 -20.81 -24.17
N ASP A 578 -43.46 -20.66 -25.49
CA ASP A 578 -43.39 -21.79 -26.42
C ASP A 578 -42.14 -22.67 -26.22
N MET A 579 -41.02 -22.09 -25.79
CA MET A 579 -39.83 -22.86 -25.38
C MET A 579 -40.10 -23.70 -24.12
N PHE A 580 -40.84 -23.14 -23.14
CA PHE A 580 -41.22 -23.85 -21.93
C PHE A 580 -42.22 -24.97 -22.24
N GLU A 581 -43.23 -24.70 -23.07
CA GLU A 581 -44.19 -25.72 -23.49
C GLU A 581 -43.56 -26.78 -24.41
N ASN A 582 -42.50 -26.47 -25.17
CA ASN A 582 -41.71 -27.47 -25.89
C ASN A 582 -41.06 -28.48 -24.92
N ILE A 583 -40.41 -27.99 -23.86
CA ILE A 583 -39.79 -28.83 -22.82
C ILE A 583 -40.86 -29.66 -22.09
N LYS A 584 -41.99 -29.05 -21.69
CA LYS A 584 -43.10 -29.77 -21.03
C LYS A 584 -43.73 -30.83 -21.93
N ARG A 585 -43.85 -30.61 -23.24
CA ARG A 585 -44.32 -31.63 -24.19
C ARG A 585 -43.35 -32.81 -24.27
N GLN A 586 -42.04 -32.55 -24.32
CA GLN A 586 -41.04 -33.62 -24.36
C GLN A 586 -40.94 -34.40 -23.04
N MET A 587 -41.11 -33.73 -21.90
CA MET A 587 -41.31 -34.39 -20.60
C MET A 587 -42.52 -35.34 -20.63
N LYS A 588 -43.67 -34.91 -21.18
CA LYS A 588 -44.87 -35.74 -21.30
C LYS A 588 -44.66 -36.95 -22.22
N THR A 589 -44.04 -36.77 -23.40
CA THR A 589 -43.76 -37.91 -24.31
C THR A 589 -42.75 -38.92 -23.72
N LYS A 590 -41.85 -38.47 -22.84
CA LYS A 590 -40.91 -39.38 -22.15
C LYS A 590 -41.55 -40.14 -20.97
N PHE A 591 -42.67 -39.65 -20.44
CA PHE A 591 -43.49 -40.34 -19.42
C PHE A 591 -44.65 -41.17 -20.00
N LEU A 592 -45.00 -40.98 -21.28
CA LEU A 592 -46.05 -41.73 -21.97
C LEU A 592 -45.51 -42.49 -23.20
N PRO A 593 -44.64 -43.51 -23.01
CA PRO A 593 -44.42 -44.52 -24.03
C PRO A 593 -45.66 -45.42 -24.13
N ASN A 594 -46.38 -45.28 -25.24
CA ASN A 594 -47.48 -46.14 -25.71
C ASN A 594 -48.71 -46.27 -24.79
N ASN A 595 -49.82 -45.66 -25.22
CA ASN A 595 -51.15 -46.29 -25.10
C ASN A 595 -51.49 -46.89 -26.48
N GLU A 596 -50.93 -48.06 -26.77
CA GLU A 596 -51.42 -49.07 -27.72
C GLU A 596 -51.43 -50.42 -26.99
#